data_AF-A0A9N9FIM5-F1
#
_entry.id   AF-A0A9N9FIM5-F1
#
_cell.length_a   1.000
_cell.length_b   1.000
_cell.length_c   1.000
_cell.angle_alpha   90.00
_cell.angle_beta   90.00
_cell.angle_gamma   90.00
#
_symmetry.space_group_name_H-M   'P 1'
#
loop_
_entity.id
_entity.type
_entity.pdbx_description
1 polymer ?
#
loop_
_entity_poly.entity_id
_entity_poly.type
_entity_poly.pdbx_seq_one_letter_code
_entity_poly.pdbx_strand_id
1 'polypeptide(L)'
;MAPAPATKTVPILLETVNQVTNCVGQLPREEEFDKNDIVEISVTTAPKARIEIATVSAIIQFSCDLILSKVVYDIRIDFPRMKLPFAWTNKSIRDILYAPNDNPIALEIVSNDCRLTVFKNNDDVRRDEWYDAIKNWHDDLPSRFHLMLNELVENVSAHAELPEDRFCFTVGLHFYKKKLCYCVADSGVGLHGSLQQGIVEDAKAAARRACALYLTRPHATSKGIERGHQGVGLFITSELSQMNRGYVQILSGLQEYEQRDTTVVRVRGIAKWKGTMVHGAINLDQEFNYRRAMKLFANPDDLNNDRFLVASIHLNLYGQNLRTRELSEEIIHDLEAAVERARKIILDCTGVKEMSQAFFGFLRRFVVKHSNVRMMIMIPPDASEELREDLQDLSELAAQNKSDDEE
;
A
#
# COMPACT_ATOMS: atom_id res chain seq x y z
N MET A 1 13.34 -41.61 11.65
CA MET A 1 12.00 -41.00 11.64
C MET A 1 12.17 -39.51 11.42
N ALA A 2 11.46 -38.92 10.46
CA ALA A 2 11.41 -37.46 10.39
C ALA A 2 10.74 -36.93 11.69
N PRO A 3 11.24 -35.83 12.27
CA PRO A 3 10.59 -35.23 13.44
C PRO A 3 9.14 -34.86 13.11
N ALA A 4 8.25 -34.98 14.10
CA ALA A 4 6.85 -34.58 13.94
C ALA A 4 6.76 -33.07 13.62
N PRO A 5 5.79 -32.64 12.80
CA PRO A 5 5.56 -31.21 12.53
C PRO A 5 5.44 -30.44 13.84
N ALA A 6 6.26 -29.40 14.03
CA ALA A 6 6.07 -28.50 15.16
C ALA A 6 4.90 -27.56 14.85
N THR A 7 3.96 -27.44 15.78
CA THR A 7 2.88 -26.45 15.69
C THR A 7 3.32 -25.16 16.35
N LYS A 8 3.27 -24.05 15.61
CA LYS A 8 3.62 -22.70 16.09
C LYS A 8 2.40 -21.81 16.07
N THR A 9 2.11 -21.15 17.19
CA THR A 9 0.95 -20.24 17.30
C THR A 9 1.40 -18.80 17.14
N VAL A 10 0.70 -18.05 16.28
CA VAL A 10 0.95 -16.63 15.99
C VAL A 10 -0.30 -15.83 16.36
N PRO A 11 -0.31 -15.11 17.49
CA PRO A 11 -1.41 -14.24 17.83
C PRO A 11 -1.34 -12.94 17.03
N ILE A 12 -2.45 -12.56 16.38
CA ILE A 12 -2.60 -11.26 15.72
C ILE A 12 -3.70 -10.50 16.45
N LEU A 13 -3.38 -9.30 16.93
CA LEU A 13 -4.34 -8.36 17.51
C LEU A 13 -4.65 -7.26 16.49
N LEU A 14 -5.91 -7.16 16.09
CA LEU A 14 -6.40 -6.12 15.20
C LEU A 14 -6.74 -4.87 16.00
N GLU A 15 -5.93 -3.84 15.79
CA GLU A 15 -6.09 -2.51 16.40
C GLU A 15 -7.25 -1.71 15.78
N THR A 16 -7.65 -0.63 16.45
CA THR A 16 -8.70 0.28 15.98
C THR A 16 -8.27 1.24 14.88
N VAL A 17 -6.95 1.45 14.73
CA VAL A 17 -6.35 2.40 13.79
C VAL A 17 -5.18 1.73 13.07
N ASN A 18 -4.92 2.13 11.81
CA ASN A 18 -3.87 1.56 10.96
C ASN A 18 -3.89 0.01 10.95
N GLN A 19 -5.09 -0.58 10.92
CA GLN A 19 -5.27 -2.01 11.17
C GLN A 19 -4.46 -2.89 10.22
N VAL A 20 -4.44 -2.56 8.92
CA VAL A 20 -3.66 -3.29 7.92
C VAL A 20 -2.17 -3.21 8.21
N THR A 21 -1.62 -2.01 8.39
CA THR A 21 -0.19 -1.83 8.71
C THR A 21 0.21 -2.55 10.00
N ASN A 22 -0.61 -2.43 11.05
CA ASN A 22 -0.36 -3.10 12.33
C ASN A 22 -0.46 -4.62 12.20
N CYS A 23 -1.40 -5.13 11.39
CA CYS A 23 -1.50 -6.55 11.09
C CYS A 23 -0.24 -7.04 10.37
N VAL A 24 0.18 -6.36 9.29
CA VAL A 24 1.40 -6.70 8.54
C VAL A 24 2.64 -6.67 9.44
N GLY A 25 2.72 -5.71 10.37
CA GLY A 25 3.80 -5.63 11.36
C GLY A 25 3.85 -6.79 12.36
N GLN A 26 2.73 -7.47 12.60
CA GLN A 26 2.63 -8.65 13.47
C GLN A 26 2.86 -9.96 12.72
N LEU A 27 2.91 -9.92 11.38
CA LEU A 27 3.17 -11.12 10.60
C LEU A 27 4.62 -11.56 10.82
N PRO A 28 4.84 -12.84 11.13
CA PRO A 28 6.15 -13.37 11.51
C PRO A 28 7.13 -13.35 10.34
N ARG A 29 8.43 -13.31 10.65
CA ARG A 29 9.46 -13.36 9.60
C ARG A 29 9.70 -14.80 9.13
N GLU A 30 10.02 -14.98 7.86
CA GLU A 30 10.29 -16.31 7.27
C GLU A 30 11.37 -17.09 8.04
N GLU A 31 12.37 -16.39 8.58
CA GLU A 31 13.50 -16.93 9.35
C GLU A 31 13.09 -17.65 10.65
N GLU A 32 11.85 -17.43 11.11
CA GLU A 32 11.32 -18.01 12.35
C GLU A 32 10.71 -19.41 12.15
N PHE A 33 10.69 -19.93 10.91
CA PHE A 33 9.98 -21.14 10.52
C PHE A 33 10.86 -22.24 9.90
N ASP A 34 10.40 -23.48 10.01
CA ASP A 34 10.89 -24.65 9.28
C ASP A 34 9.81 -25.13 8.30
N LYS A 35 10.25 -25.68 7.16
CA LYS A 35 9.37 -26.22 6.10
C LYS A 35 8.38 -27.29 6.55
N ASN A 36 8.60 -27.91 7.71
CA ASN A 36 7.70 -28.91 8.29
C ASN A 36 6.73 -28.32 9.33
N ASP A 37 6.83 -27.03 9.65
CA ASP A 37 5.98 -26.40 10.65
C ASP A 37 4.53 -26.28 10.17
N ILE A 38 3.61 -26.40 11.13
CA ILE A 38 2.21 -26.00 10.97
C ILE A 38 2.02 -24.72 11.78
N VAL A 39 1.61 -23.63 11.12
CA VAL A 39 1.37 -22.35 11.81
C VAL A 39 -0.12 -22.18 12.08
N GLU A 40 -0.46 -21.81 13.31
CA GLU A 40 -1.82 -21.47 13.72
C GLU A 40 -1.89 -19.96 13.99
N ILE A 41 -2.48 -19.22 13.07
CA ILE A 41 -2.71 -17.78 13.20
C ILE A 41 -4.03 -17.58 13.94
N SER A 42 -3.97 -16.99 15.13
CA SER A 42 -5.15 -16.67 15.94
C SER A 42 -5.40 -15.18 15.91
N VAL A 43 -6.48 -14.77 15.24
CA VAL A 43 -6.81 -13.36 15.02
C VAL A 43 -7.82 -12.89 16.06
N THR A 44 -7.50 -11.84 16.78
CA THR A 44 -8.38 -11.20 17.77
C THR A 44 -8.55 -9.72 17.45
N THR A 45 -9.54 -9.06 18.04
CA THR A 45 -9.80 -7.63 17.81
C THR A 45 -9.72 -6.88 19.12
N ALA A 46 -9.09 -5.71 19.10
CA ALA A 46 -9.17 -4.75 20.20
C ALA A 46 -10.65 -4.30 20.37
N PRO A 47 -11.07 -3.90 21.58
CA PRO A 47 -12.42 -3.40 21.79
C PRO A 47 -12.77 -2.28 20.81
N LYS A 48 -13.92 -2.40 20.13
CA LYS A 48 -14.43 -1.46 19.10
C LYS A 48 -13.67 -1.48 17.77
N ALA A 49 -12.62 -2.28 17.61
CA ALA A 49 -11.99 -2.46 16.31
C ALA A 49 -13.00 -3.09 15.34
N ARG A 50 -13.01 -2.58 14.11
CA ARG A 50 -13.81 -3.13 13.01
C ARG A 50 -12.87 -3.80 12.03
N ILE A 51 -13.28 -4.94 11.50
CA ILE A 51 -12.45 -5.70 10.58
C ILE A 51 -12.49 -5.05 9.22
N GLU A 52 -11.32 -4.73 8.69
CA GLU A 52 -11.16 -4.31 7.31
C GLU A 52 -10.93 -5.53 6.42
N ILE A 53 -11.60 -5.56 5.26
CA ILE A 53 -11.42 -6.66 4.31
C ILE A 53 -9.96 -6.79 3.86
N ALA A 54 -9.25 -5.65 3.73
CA ALA A 54 -7.83 -5.60 3.44
C ALA A 54 -6.97 -6.31 4.50
N THR A 55 -7.37 -6.27 5.77
CA THR A 55 -6.65 -6.97 6.85
C THR A 55 -6.80 -8.48 6.73
N VAL A 56 -8.02 -8.97 6.43
CA VAL A 56 -8.24 -10.40 6.17
C VAL A 56 -7.45 -10.83 4.93
N SER A 57 -7.52 -10.06 3.85
CA SER A 57 -6.74 -10.30 2.63
C SER A 57 -5.23 -10.33 2.92
N ALA A 58 -4.71 -9.43 3.77
CA ALA A 58 -3.30 -9.41 4.15
C ALA A 58 -2.86 -10.73 4.83
N ILE A 59 -3.64 -11.20 5.80
CA ILE A 59 -3.36 -12.45 6.52
C ILE A 59 -3.38 -13.64 5.54
N ILE A 60 -4.40 -13.71 4.69
CA ILE A 60 -4.55 -14.80 3.72
C ILE A 60 -3.41 -14.77 2.70
N GLN A 61 -3.14 -13.61 2.09
CA GLN A 61 -2.10 -13.45 1.07
C GLN A 61 -0.72 -13.80 1.61
N PHE A 62 -0.38 -13.30 2.80
CA PHE A 62 0.86 -13.66 3.48
C PHE A 62 0.93 -15.16 3.76
N SER A 63 -0.17 -15.76 4.21
CA SER A 63 -0.21 -17.19 4.47
C SER A 63 -0.01 -18.00 3.19
N CYS A 64 -0.61 -17.56 2.08
CA CYS A 64 -0.39 -18.18 0.77
C CYS A 64 1.07 -18.10 0.35
N ASP A 65 1.73 -16.96 0.58
CA ASP A 65 3.14 -16.77 0.27
C ASP A 65 4.05 -17.76 1.00
N LEU A 66 3.88 -17.91 2.32
CA LEU A 66 4.70 -18.82 3.13
C LEU A 66 4.57 -20.27 2.65
N ILE A 67 3.36 -20.68 2.26
CA ILE A 67 3.09 -22.03 1.74
C ILE A 67 3.69 -22.22 0.35
N LEU A 68 3.46 -21.27 -0.56
CA LEU A 68 3.96 -21.35 -1.93
C LEU A 68 5.48 -21.28 -1.98
N SER A 69 6.10 -20.53 -1.07
CA SER A 69 7.55 -20.42 -0.89
C SER A 69 8.17 -21.59 -0.11
N LYS A 70 7.36 -22.58 0.31
CA LYS A 70 7.79 -23.76 1.10
C LYS A 70 8.49 -23.40 2.42
N VAL A 71 8.19 -22.23 2.98
CA VAL A 71 8.73 -21.76 4.27
C VAL A 71 8.08 -22.54 5.42
N VAL A 72 6.80 -22.89 5.28
CA VAL A 72 6.04 -23.73 6.23
C VAL A 72 5.27 -24.82 5.48
N TYR A 73 4.84 -25.86 6.20
CA TYR A 73 4.06 -26.95 5.61
C TYR A 73 2.60 -26.54 5.41
N ASP A 74 1.98 -25.98 6.44
CA ASP A 74 0.57 -25.59 6.46
C ASP A 74 0.32 -24.37 7.37
N ILE A 75 -0.75 -23.64 7.09
CA ILE A 75 -1.24 -22.52 7.91
C ILE A 75 -2.73 -22.67 8.14
N ARG A 76 -3.14 -22.60 9.41
CA ARG A 76 -4.53 -22.53 9.83
C ARG A 76 -4.79 -21.14 10.38
N ILE A 77 -5.89 -20.54 9.93
CA ILE A 77 -6.32 -19.23 10.42
C ILE A 77 -7.59 -19.44 11.21
N ASP A 78 -7.53 -19.06 12.48
CA ASP A 78 -8.69 -18.98 13.36
C ASP A 78 -9.02 -17.50 13.60
N PHE A 79 -10.31 -17.19 13.57
CA PHE A 79 -10.86 -15.87 13.85
C PHE A 79 -11.70 -15.94 15.14
N PRO A 80 -11.10 -16.33 16.28
CA PRO A 80 -11.85 -16.59 17.48
C PRO A 80 -12.54 -15.32 17.94
N ARG A 81 -13.86 -15.42 18.18
CA ARG A 81 -14.70 -14.33 18.71
C ARG A 81 -14.78 -13.12 17.76
N MET A 82 -14.48 -13.30 16.48
CA MET A 82 -14.64 -12.27 15.45
C MET A 82 -15.88 -12.56 14.61
N LYS A 83 -16.73 -11.55 14.42
CA LYS A 83 -17.82 -11.62 13.45
C LYS A 83 -17.32 -11.13 12.10
N LEU A 84 -16.91 -12.06 11.25
CA LEU A 84 -16.61 -11.78 9.85
C LEU A 84 -17.90 -11.45 9.08
N PRO A 85 -17.82 -10.65 8.01
CA PRO A 85 -18.96 -10.41 7.12
C PRO A 85 -19.33 -11.65 6.28
N PHE A 86 -18.60 -12.75 6.45
CA PHE A 86 -18.81 -14.02 5.77
C PHE A 86 -18.45 -15.21 6.69
N ALA A 87 -18.86 -16.42 6.32
CA ALA A 87 -18.45 -17.64 7.00
C ALA A 87 -17.09 -18.13 6.47
N TRP A 88 -16.09 -18.25 7.36
CA TRP A 88 -14.81 -18.85 7.01
C TRP A 88 -14.95 -20.37 6.84
N THR A 89 -14.19 -20.97 5.91
CA THR A 89 -14.41 -22.35 5.43
C THR A 89 -13.87 -23.44 6.36
N ASN A 90 -13.23 -23.08 7.48
CA ASN A 90 -12.48 -23.96 8.39
C ASN A 90 -11.37 -24.80 7.72
N LYS A 91 -11.05 -24.55 6.45
CA LYS A 91 -9.95 -25.19 5.72
C LYS A 91 -8.63 -24.50 6.02
N SER A 92 -7.53 -25.24 5.93
CA SER A 92 -6.19 -24.64 5.98
C SER A 92 -5.85 -23.94 4.67
N ILE A 93 -4.82 -23.11 4.69
CA ILE A 93 -4.34 -22.40 3.49
C ILE A 93 -3.77 -23.39 2.48
N ARG A 94 -3.12 -24.46 2.94
CA ARG A 94 -2.68 -25.54 2.06
C ARG A 94 -3.86 -26.24 1.41
N ASP A 95 -4.93 -26.54 2.15
CA ASP A 95 -6.14 -27.16 1.59
C ASP A 95 -6.78 -26.27 0.52
N ILE A 96 -6.77 -24.94 0.74
CA ILE A 96 -7.29 -23.94 -0.20
C ILE A 96 -6.45 -23.91 -1.49
N LEU A 97 -5.13 -23.75 -1.36
CA LEU A 97 -4.22 -23.64 -2.51
C LEU A 97 -4.14 -24.95 -3.31
N TYR A 98 -4.08 -26.09 -2.63
CA TYR A 98 -3.93 -27.41 -3.28
C TYR A 98 -5.25 -28.15 -3.46
N ALA A 99 -6.40 -27.46 -3.31
CA ALA A 99 -7.71 -28.04 -3.60
C ALA A 99 -7.70 -28.68 -5.01
N PRO A 100 -8.13 -29.94 -5.15
CA PRO A 100 -8.13 -30.64 -6.42
C PRO A 100 -9.15 -29.98 -7.34
N ASN A 101 -8.67 -29.33 -8.40
CA ASN A 101 -9.40 -28.95 -9.62
C ASN A 101 -8.51 -28.07 -10.49
N ASP A 102 -8.76 -28.09 -11.81
CA ASP A 102 -8.22 -27.16 -12.81
C ASP A 102 -8.71 -25.70 -12.60
N ASN A 103 -9.43 -25.42 -11.50
CA ASN A 103 -9.97 -24.10 -11.24
C ASN A 103 -8.86 -23.16 -10.72
N PRO A 104 -8.61 -22.03 -11.40
CA PRO A 104 -7.62 -21.05 -11.00
C PRO A 104 -8.01 -20.30 -9.71
N ILE A 105 -9.26 -20.39 -9.26
CA ILE A 105 -9.73 -19.87 -7.97
C ILE A 105 -9.54 -20.94 -6.88
N ALA A 106 -8.75 -20.60 -5.87
CA ALA A 106 -8.50 -21.43 -4.69
C ALA A 106 -9.60 -21.27 -3.64
N LEU A 107 -10.09 -20.05 -3.47
CA LEU A 107 -11.12 -19.69 -2.50
C LEU A 107 -12.01 -18.61 -3.10
N GLU A 108 -13.32 -18.79 -2.98
CA GLU A 108 -14.28 -17.74 -3.23
C GLU A 108 -15.33 -17.76 -2.12
N ILE A 109 -15.43 -16.64 -1.41
CA ILE A 109 -16.40 -16.42 -0.37
C ILE A 109 -17.26 -15.24 -0.79
N VAL A 110 -18.58 -15.48 -0.90
CA VAL A 110 -19.55 -14.48 -1.35
C VAL A 110 -20.67 -14.37 -0.33
N SER A 111 -21.06 -13.14 -0.03
CA SER A 111 -22.24 -12.74 0.73
C SER A 111 -22.87 -11.52 0.03
N ASN A 112 -23.98 -11.01 0.58
CA ASN A 112 -24.63 -9.81 0.03
C ASN A 112 -23.68 -8.60 0.02
N ASP A 113 -22.93 -8.42 1.10
CA ASP A 113 -22.13 -7.21 1.31
C ASP A 113 -20.62 -7.45 1.12
N CYS A 114 -20.17 -8.70 1.04
CA CYS A 114 -18.75 -9.02 0.96
C CYS A 114 -18.45 -10.11 -0.07
N ARG A 115 -17.38 -9.91 -0.84
CA ARG A 115 -16.79 -10.90 -1.73
C ARG A 115 -15.28 -10.94 -1.55
N LEU A 116 -14.74 -12.12 -1.28
CA LEU A 116 -13.32 -12.37 -1.15
C LEU A 116 -12.93 -13.52 -2.07
N THR A 117 -11.94 -13.32 -2.90
CA THR A 117 -11.47 -14.31 -3.87
C THR A 117 -9.95 -14.43 -3.78
N VAL A 118 -9.47 -15.67 -3.77
CA VAL A 118 -8.04 -16.02 -3.84
C VAL A 118 -7.82 -16.79 -5.12
N PHE A 119 -6.98 -16.24 -5.99
CA PHE A 119 -6.54 -16.88 -7.22
C PHE A 119 -5.19 -17.60 -6.95
N LYS A 120 -5.02 -18.80 -7.50
CA LYS A 120 -3.81 -19.63 -7.40
C LYS A 120 -3.16 -19.92 -8.76
N ASN A 121 -3.77 -19.44 -9.84
CA ASN A 121 -3.24 -19.49 -11.20
C ASN A 121 -3.71 -18.24 -11.95
N ASN A 122 -2.94 -17.79 -12.93
CA ASN A 122 -3.26 -16.67 -13.80
C ASN A 122 -3.99 -17.17 -15.05
N ASP A 123 -5.30 -17.36 -14.92
CA ASP A 123 -6.21 -17.73 -16.01
C ASP A 123 -7.08 -16.53 -16.40
N ASP A 124 -6.88 -16.03 -17.61
CA ASP A 124 -7.56 -14.84 -18.11
C ASP A 124 -9.08 -15.04 -18.21
N VAL A 125 -9.53 -16.21 -18.68
CA VAL A 125 -10.96 -16.50 -18.89
C VAL A 125 -11.71 -16.48 -17.57
N ARG A 126 -11.16 -17.13 -16.54
CA ARG A 126 -11.82 -17.17 -15.24
C ARG A 126 -11.77 -15.82 -14.53
N ARG A 127 -10.73 -15.03 -14.75
CA ARG A 127 -10.66 -13.65 -14.26
C ARG A 127 -11.75 -12.79 -14.91
N ASP A 128 -11.97 -12.93 -16.21
CA ASP A 128 -13.02 -12.24 -16.96
C ASP A 128 -14.43 -12.62 -16.46
N GLU A 129 -14.69 -13.92 -16.25
CA GLU A 129 -15.93 -14.40 -15.64
C GLU A 129 -16.15 -13.81 -14.25
N TRP A 130 -15.09 -13.72 -13.44
CA TRP A 130 -15.16 -13.11 -12.12
C TRP A 130 -15.51 -11.62 -12.22
N TYR A 131 -14.89 -10.86 -13.13
CA TYR A 131 -15.25 -9.45 -13.34
C TYR A 131 -16.69 -9.26 -13.80
N ASP A 132 -17.18 -10.10 -14.70
CA ASP A 132 -18.57 -10.04 -15.15
C ASP A 132 -19.55 -10.30 -14.00
N ALA A 133 -19.18 -11.18 -13.07
CA ALA A 133 -19.92 -11.37 -11.84
C ALA A 133 -19.87 -10.14 -10.91
N ILE A 134 -18.76 -9.39 -10.87
CA ILE A 134 -18.64 -8.14 -10.09
C ILE A 134 -19.49 -7.02 -10.68
N LYS A 135 -19.52 -6.87 -12.02
CA LYS A 135 -20.28 -5.81 -12.71
C LYS A 135 -21.75 -5.77 -12.30
N ASN A 136 -22.33 -6.94 -12.01
CA ASN A 136 -23.73 -7.11 -11.66
C ASN A 136 -23.93 -7.48 -10.18
N TRP A 137 -22.89 -7.38 -9.34
CA TRP A 137 -22.96 -7.86 -7.95
C TRP A 137 -23.83 -6.97 -7.06
N HIS A 138 -23.80 -5.65 -7.25
CA HIS A 138 -24.53 -4.70 -6.42
C HIS A 138 -24.97 -3.47 -7.23
N ASP A 139 -26.23 -3.06 -7.10
CA ASP A 139 -26.81 -1.97 -7.90
C ASP A 139 -26.18 -0.60 -7.60
N ASP A 140 -25.81 -0.36 -6.33
CA ASP A 140 -25.10 0.87 -5.92
C ASP A 140 -23.63 0.93 -6.41
N LEU A 141 -23.11 -0.12 -7.05
CA LEU A 141 -21.73 -0.12 -7.55
C LEU A 141 -21.63 0.80 -8.78
N PRO A 142 -20.78 1.86 -8.76
CA PRO A 142 -20.66 2.72 -9.91
C PRO A 142 -20.20 1.94 -11.14
N SER A 143 -20.88 2.10 -12.27
CA SER A 143 -20.57 1.34 -13.50
C SER A 143 -19.16 1.59 -14.04
N ARG A 144 -18.37 2.53 -13.51
CA ARG A 144 -16.97 2.72 -13.90
C ARG A 144 -15.98 2.19 -12.86
N PHE A 145 -16.45 1.74 -11.70
CA PHE A 145 -15.62 1.11 -10.69
C PHE A 145 -15.01 -0.20 -11.20
N HIS A 146 -15.76 -0.99 -11.97
CA HIS A 146 -15.23 -2.25 -12.52
C HIS A 146 -14.01 -2.04 -13.42
N LEU A 147 -13.90 -0.90 -14.11
CA LEU A 147 -12.72 -0.58 -14.92
C LEU A 147 -11.51 -0.30 -14.02
N MET A 148 -11.69 0.50 -12.96
CA MET A 148 -10.65 0.73 -11.96
C MET A 148 -10.20 -0.60 -11.33
N LEU A 149 -11.16 -1.46 -10.97
CA LEU A 149 -10.86 -2.77 -10.39
C LEU A 149 -10.16 -3.69 -11.39
N ASN A 150 -10.56 -3.67 -12.67
CA ASN A 150 -9.91 -4.44 -13.73
C ASN A 150 -8.43 -4.08 -13.86
N GLU A 151 -8.11 -2.79 -13.93
CA GLU A 151 -6.73 -2.31 -13.99
C GLU A 151 -5.91 -2.74 -12.76
N LEU A 152 -6.51 -2.68 -11.57
CA LEU A 152 -5.84 -3.10 -10.34
C LEU A 152 -5.60 -4.61 -10.31
N VAL A 153 -6.60 -5.40 -10.68
CA VAL A 153 -6.51 -6.86 -10.67
C VAL A 153 -5.58 -7.37 -11.78
N GLU A 154 -5.57 -6.76 -12.96
CA GLU A 154 -4.59 -7.05 -14.02
C GLU A 154 -3.16 -6.77 -13.56
N ASN A 155 -2.93 -5.65 -12.84
CA ASN A 155 -1.61 -5.32 -12.31
C ASN A 155 -1.12 -6.36 -11.29
N VAL A 156 -1.96 -6.76 -10.33
CA VAL A 156 -1.55 -7.80 -9.36
C VAL A 156 -1.40 -9.16 -10.05
N SER A 157 -2.25 -9.50 -11.01
CA SER A 157 -2.17 -10.76 -11.76
C SER A 157 -0.86 -10.88 -12.54
N ALA A 158 -0.45 -9.80 -13.21
CA ALA A 158 0.80 -9.72 -13.96
C ALA A 158 2.07 -9.67 -13.08
N HIS A 159 1.91 -9.43 -11.77
CA HIS A 159 3.03 -9.26 -10.85
C HIS A 159 3.06 -10.26 -9.70
N ALA A 160 2.04 -11.12 -9.56
CA ALA A 160 1.90 -12.12 -8.50
C ALA A 160 2.90 -13.29 -8.56
N GLU A 161 3.69 -13.34 -9.62
CA GLU A 161 4.68 -14.38 -9.88
C GLU A 161 5.70 -14.52 -8.73
N LEU A 162 5.84 -15.75 -8.24
CA LEU A 162 6.87 -16.18 -7.29
C LEU A 162 8.03 -16.90 -8.01
N PRO A 163 9.20 -17.07 -7.38
CA PRO A 163 10.42 -17.64 -8.00
C PRO A 163 10.32 -19.05 -8.64
N GLU A 164 9.18 -19.74 -8.58
CA GLU A 164 8.96 -21.09 -9.14
C GLU A 164 7.67 -21.17 -10.01
N ASP A 165 7.36 -20.17 -10.85
CA ASP A 165 6.14 -20.10 -11.69
C ASP A 165 4.82 -20.28 -10.90
N ARG A 166 4.82 -19.86 -9.63
CA ARG A 166 3.64 -19.93 -8.77
C ARG A 166 2.96 -18.57 -8.72
N PHE A 167 1.65 -18.56 -8.87
CA PHE A 167 0.83 -17.35 -8.85
C PHE A 167 -0.09 -17.37 -7.64
N CYS A 168 -0.15 -16.27 -6.91
CA CYS A 168 -1.24 -16.07 -5.97
C CYS A 168 -1.54 -14.59 -5.77
N PHE A 169 -2.80 -14.23 -5.95
CA PHE A 169 -3.30 -12.91 -5.59
C PHE A 169 -4.70 -13.01 -4.99
N THR A 170 -5.03 -12.03 -4.17
CA THR A 170 -6.30 -11.91 -3.47
C THR A 170 -7.02 -10.65 -3.91
N VAL A 171 -8.35 -10.75 -3.99
CA VAL A 171 -9.24 -9.61 -4.21
C VAL A 171 -10.35 -9.64 -3.17
N GLY A 172 -10.50 -8.56 -2.43
CA GLY A 172 -11.51 -8.40 -1.38
C GLY A 172 -12.35 -7.15 -1.64
N LEU A 173 -13.67 -7.30 -1.59
CA LEU A 173 -14.65 -6.23 -1.72
C LEU A 173 -15.64 -6.32 -0.55
N HIS A 174 -15.92 -5.20 0.10
CA HIS A 174 -16.85 -5.15 1.23
C HIS A 174 -17.63 -3.84 1.24
N PHE A 175 -18.94 -3.95 1.01
CA PHE A 175 -19.92 -2.90 1.24
C PHE A 175 -20.15 -2.71 2.74
N TYR A 176 -19.93 -1.50 3.20
CA TYR A 176 -20.19 -1.12 4.57
C TYR A 176 -20.80 0.27 4.63
N LYS A 177 -22.10 0.33 4.96
CA LYS A 177 -22.89 1.56 4.88
C LYS A 177 -22.82 2.13 3.46
N LYS A 178 -22.48 3.40 3.31
CA LYS A 178 -22.34 4.10 2.02
C LYS A 178 -20.91 4.06 1.50
N LYS A 179 -20.17 2.99 1.78
CA LYS A 179 -18.77 2.83 1.37
C LYS A 179 -18.56 1.45 0.79
N LEU A 180 -17.72 1.38 -0.24
CA LEU A 180 -17.14 0.14 -0.72
C LEU A 180 -15.65 0.13 -0.37
N CYS A 181 -15.27 -0.76 0.53
CA CYS A 181 -13.88 -1.05 0.84
C CYS A 181 -13.37 -2.10 -0.15
N TYR A 182 -12.21 -1.85 -0.75
CA TYR A 182 -11.60 -2.75 -1.72
C TYR A 182 -10.15 -3.08 -1.31
N CYS A 183 -9.68 -4.25 -1.73
CA CYS A 183 -8.30 -4.69 -1.59
C CYS A 183 -7.95 -5.58 -2.77
N VAL A 184 -6.80 -5.36 -3.38
CA VAL A 184 -6.10 -6.31 -4.23
C VAL A 184 -4.71 -6.52 -3.64
N ALA A 185 -4.24 -7.75 -3.57
CA ALA A 185 -2.89 -8.02 -3.09
C ALA A 185 -2.26 -9.20 -3.81
N ASP A 186 -0.97 -9.14 -4.04
CA ASP A 186 -0.16 -10.22 -4.59
C ASP A 186 1.06 -10.51 -3.71
N SER A 187 1.71 -11.65 -3.96
CA SER A 187 2.95 -12.07 -3.30
C SER A 187 4.20 -11.95 -4.17
N GLY A 188 4.12 -11.33 -5.35
CA GLY A 188 5.20 -11.43 -6.32
C GLY A 188 6.24 -10.31 -6.20
N VAL A 189 6.66 -9.74 -7.33
CA VAL A 189 7.88 -8.91 -7.41
C VAL A 189 7.76 -7.56 -6.71
N GLY A 190 6.53 -7.13 -6.40
CA GLY A 190 6.25 -5.82 -5.82
C GLY A 190 6.56 -4.66 -6.77
N LEU A 191 6.24 -3.44 -6.34
CA LEU A 191 6.50 -2.23 -7.12
C LEU A 191 8.00 -2.02 -7.35
N HIS A 192 8.82 -2.26 -6.33
CA HIS A 192 10.28 -2.15 -6.44
C HIS A 192 10.84 -3.08 -7.53
N GLY A 193 10.50 -4.37 -7.49
CA GLY A 193 10.95 -5.34 -8.48
C GLY A 193 10.41 -5.04 -9.87
N SER A 194 9.12 -4.67 -9.97
CA SER A 194 8.49 -4.28 -11.24
C SER A 194 9.19 -3.08 -11.89
N LEU A 195 9.58 -2.08 -11.10
CA LEU A 195 10.28 -0.90 -11.63
C LEU A 195 11.74 -1.18 -12.00
N GLN A 196 12.46 -1.99 -11.21
CA GLN A 196 13.86 -2.38 -11.54
C GLN A 196 13.96 -3.19 -12.83
N GLN A 197 12.98 -4.06 -13.08
CA GLN A 197 12.87 -4.85 -14.31
C GLN A 197 12.28 -4.05 -15.48
N GLY A 198 11.84 -2.82 -15.22
CA GLY A 198 11.26 -1.93 -16.21
C GLY A 198 12.24 -1.55 -17.32
N ILE A 199 11.70 -1.12 -18.45
CA ILE A 199 12.51 -0.69 -19.61
C ILE A 199 12.82 0.82 -19.53
N VAL A 200 11.98 1.57 -18.82
CA VAL A 200 12.10 3.03 -18.67
C VAL A 200 13.14 3.36 -17.59
N GLU A 201 14.21 4.08 -17.94
CA GLU A 201 15.29 4.43 -17.00
C GLU A 201 14.82 5.30 -15.83
N ASP A 202 13.92 6.26 -16.07
CA ASP A 202 13.31 7.07 -14.99
C ASP A 202 12.52 6.20 -14.01
N ALA A 203 11.89 5.12 -14.50
CA ALA A 203 11.19 4.17 -13.66
C ALA A 203 12.17 3.35 -12.81
N LYS A 204 13.34 2.97 -13.35
CA LYS A 204 14.40 2.31 -12.57
C LYS A 204 15.00 3.24 -11.51
N ALA A 205 15.14 4.53 -11.81
CA ALA A 205 15.57 5.53 -10.82
C ALA A 205 14.54 5.63 -9.68
N ALA A 206 13.24 5.68 -10.02
CA ALA A 206 12.14 5.68 -9.06
C ALA A 206 11.96 4.35 -8.31
N ALA A 207 12.58 3.25 -8.79
CA ALA A 207 12.50 1.96 -8.12
C ALA A 207 13.11 1.99 -6.72
N ARG A 208 14.10 2.87 -6.47
CA ARG A 208 14.88 2.83 -5.23
C ARG A 208 14.02 3.12 -4.00
N ARG A 209 13.23 4.21 -3.96
CA ARG A 209 12.19 4.49 -2.95
C ARG A 209 11.08 5.40 -3.51
N ALA A 210 9.89 5.38 -2.87
CA ALA A 210 8.66 6.08 -3.27
C ALA A 210 8.01 5.60 -4.59
N CYS A 211 8.11 4.29 -4.86
CA CYS A 211 7.59 3.65 -6.08
C CYS A 211 6.10 3.94 -6.30
N ALA A 212 5.31 3.87 -5.22
CA ALA A 212 3.87 4.13 -5.27
C ALA A 212 3.55 5.61 -5.53
N LEU A 213 4.32 6.54 -4.94
CA LEU A 213 4.16 7.97 -5.22
C LEU A 213 4.48 8.29 -6.69
N TYR A 214 5.53 7.67 -7.24
CA TYR A 214 5.88 7.79 -8.65
C TYR A 214 4.80 7.20 -9.56
N LEU A 215 4.38 5.96 -9.30
CA LEU A 215 3.41 5.25 -10.15
C LEU A 215 1.97 5.78 -10.07
N THR A 216 1.68 6.66 -9.12
CA THR A 216 0.43 7.44 -9.09
C THR A 216 0.54 8.76 -9.86
N ARG A 217 1.61 8.98 -10.63
CA ARG A 217 1.74 10.10 -11.58
C ARG A 217 1.13 9.76 -12.93
N PRO A 218 0.57 10.74 -13.66
CA PRO A 218 0.09 10.50 -15.01
C PRO A 218 1.27 10.02 -15.88
N HIS A 219 0.98 9.06 -16.76
CA HIS A 219 1.95 8.45 -17.68
C HIS A 219 3.13 7.70 -17.03
N ALA A 220 3.15 7.54 -15.70
CA ALA A 220 4.20 6.77 -15.03
C ALA A 220 4.00 5.26 -15.24
N THR A 221 4.99 4.60 -15.83
CA THR A 221 4.93 3.18 -16.21
C THR A 221 6.32 2.53 -16.20
N SER A 222 6.42 1.27 -15.76
CA SER A 222 7.66 0.48 -15.89
C SER A 222 7.84 -0.14 -17.29
N LYS A 223 6.77 -0.26 -18.06
CA LYS A 223 6.73 -1.03 -19.33
C LYS A 223 6.96 -0.18 -20.58
N GLY A 224 6.86 1.14 -20.46
CA GLY A 224 6.96 2.10 -21.57
C GLY A 224 5.72 2.14 -22.47
N ILE A 225 5.56 3.24 -23.20
CA ILE A 225 4.43 3.45 -24.15
C ILE A 225 4.49 2.45 -25.31
N GLU A 226 5.70 2.02 -25.69
CA GLU A 226 5.96 1.09 -26.80
C GLU A 226 5.33 -0.30 -26.59
N ARG A 227 5.06 -0.70 -25.35
CA ARG A 227 4.32 -1.94 -25.01
C ARG A 227 2.82 -1.74 -24.83
N GLY A 228 2.29 -0.58 -25.23
CA GLY A 228 0.88 -0.22 -25.10
C GLY A 228 0.43 0.08 -23.67
N HIS A 229 1.34 0.13 -22.69
CA HIS A 229 1.01 0.33 -21.29
C HIS A 229 1.14 1.79 -20.88
N GLN A 230 0.01 2.46 -20.69
CA GLN A 230 -0.02 3.90 -20.46
C GLN A 230 0.23 4.32 -19.00
N GLY A 231 0.22 3.38 -18.03
CA GLY A 231 0.39 3.72 -16.61
C GLY A 231 -0.89 4.30 -15.98
N VAL A 232 -2.04 3.76 -16.39
CA VAL A 232 -3.36 4.32 -16.08
C VAL A 232 -3.88 3.89 -14.71
N GLY A 233 -3.72 2.60 -14.36
CA GLY A 233 -4.40 1.99 -13.22
C GLY A 233 -4.19 2.71 -11.86
N LEU A 234 -2.94 2.88 -11.44
CA LEU A 234 -2.64 3.50 -10.13
C LEU A 234 -2.94 5.00 -10.10
N PHE A 235 -2.70 5.72 -11.20
CA PHE A 235 -3.09 7.13 -11.32
C PHE A 235 -4.61 7.30 -11.17
N ILE A 236 -5.40 6.53 -11.93
CA ILE A 236 -6.86 6.64 -11.89
C ILE A 236 -7.41 6.25 -10.52
N THR A 237 -6.88 5.19 -9.91
CA THR A 237 -7.29 4.75 -8.57
C THR A 237 -7.04 5.85 -7.53
N SER A 238 -5.87 6.49 -7.61
CA SER A 238 -5.51 7.65 -6.81
C SER A 238 -6.49 8.82 -7.01
N GLU A 239 -6.67 9.27 -8.24
CA GLU A 239 -7.53 10.42 -8.57
C GLU A 239 -8.99 10.20 -8.18
N LEU A 240 -9.52 9.00 -8.44
CA LEU A 240 -10.88 8.65 -8.08
C LEU A 240 -11.08 8.65 -6.58
N SER A 241 -10.14 8.09 -5.83
CA SER A 241 -10.20 8.07 -4.36
C SER A 241 -10.23 9.50 -3.81
N GLN A 242 -9.44 10.42 -4.36
CA GLN A 242 -9.45 11.84 -3.97
C GLN A 242 -10.78 12.53 -4.32
N MET A 243 -11.22 12.47 -5.57
CA MET A 243 -12.45 13.15 -6.03
C MET A 243 -13.68 12.65 -5.28
N ASN A 244 -13.70 11.36 -4.94
CA ASN A 244 -14.78 10.69 -4.25
C ASN A 244 -14.70 10.84 -2.72
N ARG A 245 -13.70 11.57 -2.18
CA ARG A 245 -13.41 11.73 -0.74
C ARG A 245 -13.18 10.40 -0.01
N GLY A 246 -12.72 9.41 -0.77
CA GLY A 246 -12.29 8.12 -0.29
C GLY A 246 -10.84 8.14 0.16
N TYR A 247 -10.21 6.97 0.14
CA TYR A 247 -8.77 6.85 0.33
C TYR A 247 -8.22 5.67 -0.47
N VAL A 248 -6.93 5.73 -0.75
CA VAL A 248 -6.14 4.62 -1.28
C VAL A 248 -4.89 4.46 -0.43
N GLN A 249 -4.52 3.23 -0.17
CA GLN A 249 -3.30 2.85 0.53
C GLN A 249 -2.62 1.72 -0.26
N ILE A 250 -1.31 1.86 -0.44
CA ILE A 250 -0.48 0.93 -1.20
C ILE A 250 0.65 0.45 -0.30
N LEU A 251 0.80 -0.86 -0.12
CA LEU A 251 1.91 -1.48 0.60
C LEU A 251 2.76 -2.27 -0.41
N SER A 252 4.07 -2.03 -0.45
CA SER A 252 4.99 -2.83 -1.26
C SER A 252 6.41 -2.76 -0.74
N GLY A 253 7.03 -3.91 -0.51
CA GLY A 253 8.34 -3.98 0.13
C GLY A 253 8.30 -3.36 1.51
N LEU A 254 9.21 -2.42 1.76
CA LEU A 254 9.26 -1.66 3.02
C LEU A 254 8.43 -0.37 2.96
N GLN A 255 7.62 -0.16 1.93
CA GLN A 255 6.92 1.11 1.71
C GLN A 255 5.42 0.95 1.90
N GLU A 256 4.85 1.88 2.65
CA GLU A 256 3.44 2.23 2.63
C GLU A 256 3.28 3.55 1.87
N TYR A 257 2.21 3.73 1.13
CA TYR A 257 1.77 5.00 0.58
C TYR A 257 0.31 5.14 0.93
N GLU A 258 -0.06 6.18 1.67
CA GLU A 258 -1.45 6.51 1.96
C GLU A 258 -1.81 7.84 1.32
N GLN A 259 -2.98 7.88 0.69
CA GLN A 259 -3.61 9.08 0.18
C GLN A 259 -5.06 9.14 0.65
N ARG A 260 -5.39 10.24 1.33
CA ARG A 260 -6.71 10.47 1.91
C ARG A 260 -7.03 11.96 1.91
N ASP A 261 -8.27 12.30 1.55
CA ASP A 261 -8.74 13.69 1.52
C ASP A 261 -7.77 14.58 0.68
N THR A 262 -7.33 15.70 1.24
CA THR A 262 -6.34 16.61 0.62
C THR A 262 -4.88 16.32 1.04
N THR A 263 -4.65 15.25 1.81
CA THR A 263 -3.33 14.90 2.34
C THR A 263 -2.77 13.73 1.55
N VAL A 264 -1.52 13.88 1.12
CA VAL A 264 -0.81 12.85 0.38
C VAL A 264 0.47 12.48 1.09
N VAL A 265 0.78 11.19 1.00
CA VAL A 265 2.05 10.59 1.40
C VAL A 265 2.25 10.62 2.90
N ARG A 266 1.91 9.48 3.47
CA ARG A 266 2.75 8.84 4.48
C ARG A 266 3.55 7.75 3.77
N VAL A 267 4.83 7.98 3.51
CA VAL A 267 5.71 6.82 3.35
C VAL A 267 5.85 6.21 4.74
N ARG A 268 5.66 4.90 4.95
CA ARG A 268 6.11 4.20 6.17
C ARG A 268 7.12 3.13 5.80
N GLY A 269 8.16 2.99 6.62
CA GLY A 269 8.88 1.75 6.82
C GLY A 269 7.95 0.74 7.49
N ILE A 270 7.26 -0.07 6.70
CA ILE A 270 6.44 -1.17 7.20
C ILE A 270 7.29 -2.43 7.37
N ALA A 271 6.78 -3.44 8.09
CA ALA A 271 7.33 -4.79 7.95
C ALA A 271 7.31 -5.17 6.46
N LYS A 272 8.41 -5.78 5.99
CA LYS A 272 8.61 -6.03 4.56
C LYS A 272 7.45 -6.84 3.99
N TRP A 273 6.59 -6.18 3.21
CA TRP A 273 5.54 -6.79 2.43
C TRP A 273 6.13 -7.37 1.15
N LYS A 274 5.96 -8.66 0.91
CA LYS A 274 6.33 -9.28 -0.35
C LYS A 274 5.19 -9.11 -1.35
N GLY A 275 5.49 -8.65 -2.56
CA GLY A 275 4.50 -8.26 -3.56
C GLY A 275 3.99 -6.83 -3.41
N THR A 276 2.75 -6.61 -3.84
CA THR A 276 2.04 -5.33 -3.71
C THR A 276 0.66 -5.57 -3.12
N MET A 277 0.22 -4.70 -2.22
CA MET A 277 -1.16 -4.58 -1.80
C MET A 277 -1.66 -3.18 -2.16
N VAL A 278 -2.80 -3.08 -2.82
CA VAL A 278 -3.52 -1.83 -3.05
C VAL A 278 -4.91 -1.98 -2.44
N HIS A 279 -5.23 -1.15 -1.47
CA HIS A 279 -6.53 -1.17 -0.82
C HIS A 279 -7.03 0.24 -0.57
N GLY A 280 -8.31 0.38 -0.26
CA GLY A 280 -8.91 1.68 -0.06
C GLY A 280 -10.40 1.61 0.16
N ALA A 281 -11.03 2.78 0.14
CA ALA A 281 -12.47 2.88 0.14
C ALA A 281 -12.95 3.99 -0.78
N ILE A 282 -14.08 3.73 -1.44
CA ILE A 282 -14.86 4.75 -2.14
C ILE A 282 -16.15 5.00 -1.36
N ASN A 283 -16.60 6.26 -1.30
CA ASN A 283 -17.91 6.66 -0.82
C ASN A 283 -18.94 6.57 -1.94
N LEU A 284 -19.95 5.75 -1.73
CA LEU A 284 -21.02 5.48 -2.69
C LEU A 284 -22.06 6.60 -2.76
N ASP A 285 -22.02 7.56 -1.82
CA ASP A 285 -22.85 8.77 -1.83
C ASP A 285 -22.13 10.02 -2.36
N GLN A 286 -20.90 9.86 -2.83
CA GLN A 286 -20.15 10.89 -3.55
C GLN A 286 -20.07 10.53 -5.03
N GLU A 287 -19.88 11.53 -5.88
CA GLU A 287 -19.73 11.30 -7.31
C GLU A 287 -18.47 10.47 -7.59
N PHE A 288 -18.59 9.47 -8.47
CA PHE A 288 -17.47 8.68 -8.97
C PHE A 288 -17.17 9.07 -10.43
N ASN A 289 -16.34 10.09 -10.63
CA ASN A 289 -16.16 10.72 -11.94
C ASN A 289 -14.92 10.19 -12.69
N TYR A 290 -15.02 8.96 -13.18
CA TYR A 290 -13.97 8.32 -13.99
C TYR A 290 -13.59 9.11 -15.24
N ARG A 291 -14.55 9.76 -15.89
CA ARG A 291 -14.28 10.57 -17.09
C ARG A 291 -13.38 11.76 -16.78
N ARG A 292 -13.57 12.40 -15.63
CA ARG A 292 -12.72 13.50 -15.17
C ARG A 292 -11.30 12.99 -14.88
N ALA A 293 -11.15 11.86 -14.20
CA ALA A 293 -9.84 11.24 -13.98
C ALA A 293 -9.11 10.96 -15.32
N MET A 294 -9.81 10.40 -16.32
CA MET A 294 -9.24 10.20 -17.66
C MET A 294 -8.83 11.49 -18.37
N LYS A 295 -9.61 12.57 -18.23
CA LYS A 295 -9.24 13.87 -18.81
C LYS A 295 -7.96 14.42 -18.20
N LEU A 296 -7.80 14.28 -16.88
CA LEU A 296 -6.60 14.71 -16.16
C LEU A 296 -5.40 13.83 -16.49
N PHE A 297 -5.63 12.54 -16.72
CA PHE A 297 -4.60 11.66 -17.25
C PHE A 297 -4.14 12.13 -18.64
N ALA A 298 -5.07 12.53 -19.52
CA ALA A 298 -4.76 12.98 -20.87
C ALA A 298 -4.16 14.40 -20.93
N ASN A 299 -4.51 15.27 -19.99
CA ASN A 299 -3.99 16.62 -19.86
C ASN A 299 -3.56 16.91 -18.40
N PRO A 300 -2.33 16.52 -18.02
CA PRO A 300 -1.81 16.71 -16.67
C PRO A 300 -1.78 18.16 -16.20
N ASP A 301 -1.70 19.14 -17.12
CA ASP A 301 -1.69 20.57 -16.79
C ASP A 301 -3.00 21.03 -16.09
N ASP A 302 -4.08 20.27 -16.23
CA ASP A 302 -5.37 20.52 -15.56
C ASP A 302 -5.41 19.98 -14.10
N LEU A 303 -4.34 19.31 -13.64
CA LEU A 303 -4.21 18.87 -12.25
C LEU A 303 -4.06 20.09 -11.33
N ASN A 304 -5.18 20.56 -10.75
CA ASN A 304 -5.15 21.63 -9.75
C ASN A 304 -4.16 21.32 -8.59
N ASN A 305 -3.27 22.26 -8.30
CA ASN A 305 -2.32 22.25 -7.17
C ASN A 305 -2.99 22.23 -5.78
N ASP A 306 -4.30 22.46 -5.66
CA ASP A 306 -5.05 22.38 -4.38
C ASP A 306 -5.39 20.96 -3.92
N ARG A 307 -5.08 19.93 -4.71
CA ARG A 307 -5.52 18.55 -4.41
C ARG A 307 -4.65 17.84 -3.38
N PHE A 308 -3.39 18.24 -3.32
CA PHE A 308 -2.38 17.70 -2.44
C PHE A 308 -1.98 18.85 -1.48
N LEU A 309 -2.86 19.24 -0.57
CA LEU A 309 -2.59 20.37 0.32
C LEU A 309 -1.41 20.09 1.24
N VAL A 310 -1.23 18.84 1.67
CA VAL A 310 -0.23 18.47 2.67
C VAL A 310 0.50 17.18 2.28
N ALA A 311 1.82 17.21 2.25
CA ALA A 311 2.67 16.03 2.23
C ALA A 311 3.27 15.74 3.62
N SER A 312 3.29 14.48 4.09
CA SER A 312 3.83 14.14 5.42
C SER A 312 4.98 13.12 5.34
N ILE A 313 6.21 13.61 5.39
CA ILE A 313 7.42 12.78 5.27
C ILE A 313 7.93 12.46 6.68
N HIS A 314 7.89 11.18 7.06
CA HIS A 314 8.42 10.70 8.34
C HIS A 314 9.88 10.25 8.17
N LEU A 315 10.82 11.00 8.74
CA LEU A 315 12.25 10.78 8.52
C LEU A 315 12.82 9.55 9.23
N ASN A 316 12.22 9.13 10.34
CA ASN A 316 12.64 7.94 11.09
C ASN A 316 12.58 6.65 10.29
N LEU A 317 11.88 6.65 9.17
CA LEU A 317 11.71 5.51 8.27
C LEU A 317 12.93 5.25 7.39
N TYR A 318 13.72 6.30 7.16
CA TYR A 318 15.02 6.20 6.51
C TYR A 318 16.07 5.65 7.50
N GLY A 319 15.76 5.71 8.80
CA GLY A 319 16.56 5.19 9.90
C GLY A 319 16.52 6.14 11.09
N GLN A 320 16.95 5.66 12.26
CA GLN A 320 17.10 6.53 13.43
C GLN A 320 18.33 7.45 13.30
N ASN A 321 19.31 7.08 12.47
CA ASN A 321 20.57 7.81 12.29
C ASN A 321 20.74 8.22 10.82
N LEU A 322 20.48 9.48 10.50
CA LEU A 322 20.50 10.02 9.14
C LEU A 322 21.91 10.51 8.77
N ARG A 323 22.85 9.56 8.64
CA ARG A 323 24.29 9.85 8.50
C ARG A 323 24.90 9.57 7.14
N THR A 324 24.29 8.74 6.31
CA THR A 324 24.91 8.35 5.02
C THR A 324 24.50 9.29 3.89
N ARG A 325 25.39 9.43 2.91
CA ARG A 325 25.15 10.28 1.74
C ARG A 325 24.03 9.71 0.87
N GLU A 326 24.02 8.40 0.71
CA GLU A 326 23.01 7.68 -0.07
C GLU A 326 21.61 7.92 0.53
N LEU A 327 21.49 7.85 1.86
CA LEU A 327 20.23 8.11 2.55
C LEU A 327 19.78 9.56 2.41
N SER A 328 20.75 10.49 2.42
CA SER A 328 20.48 11.90 2.17
C SER A 328 19.91 12.09 0.76
N GLU A 329 20.57 11.55 -0.27
CA GLU A 329 20.12 11.63 -1.68
C GLU A 329 18.72 11.04 -1.88
N GLU A 330 18.37 9.97 -1.16
CA GLU A 330 17.03 9.40 -1.18
C GLU A 330 15.97 10.32 -0.57
N ILE A 331 16.23 10.87 0.62
CA ILE A 331 15.29 11.80 1.28
C ILE A 331 15.10 13.06 0.42
N ILE A 332 16.15 13.52 -0.24
CA ILE A 332 16.12 14.66 -1.16
C ILE A 332 15.12 14.41 -2.29
N HIS A 333 15.18 13.23 -2.92
CA HIS A 333 14.31 12.91 -4.04
C HIS A 333 12.83 12.87 -3.61
N ASP A 334 12.54 12.28 -2.44
CA ASP A 334 11.17 12.21 -1.92
C ASP A 334 10.64 13.60 -1.52
N LEU A 335 11.52 14.45 -1.00
CA LEU A 335 11.20 15.85 -0.70
C LEU A 335 10.91 16.66 -1.96
N GLU A 336 11.71 16.54 -3.02
CA GLU A 336 11.47 17.23 -4.30
C GLU A 336 10.17 16.70 -4.95
N ALA A 337 9.92 15.38 -4.91
CA ALA A 337 8.69 14.78 -5.39
C ALA A 337 7.45 15.24 -4.61
N ALA A 338 7.61 15.53 -3.31
CA ALA A 338 6.56 16.12 -2.48
C ALA A 338 6.31 17.59 -2.80
N VAL A 339 7.36 18.40 -3.07
CA VAL A 339 7.21 19.80 -3.48
C VAL A 339 6.45 19.96 -4.79
N GLU A 340 6.70 19.07 -5.76
CA GLU A 340 5.99 19.08 -7.04
C GLU A 340 4.47 18.89 -6.90
N ARG A 341 4.04 18.28 -5.79
CA ARG A 341 2.63 17.95 -5.57
C ARG A 341 2.01 18.82 -4.50
N ALA A 342 2.72 19.15 -3.42
CA ALA A 342 2.11 19.68 -2.21
C ALA A 342 2.46 21.13 -1.87
N ARG A 343 1.44 21.89 -1.43
CA ARG A 343 1.60 23.27 -0.95
C ARG A 343 2.14 23.36 0.48
N LYS A 344 1.92 22.32 1.28
CA LYS A 344 2.47 22.17 2.62
C LYS A 344 3.24 20.87 2.74
N ILE A 345 4.38 20.89 3.40
CA ILE A 345 5.14 19.69 3.77
C ILE A 345 5.26 19.64 5.30
N ILE A 346 4.93 18.49 5.87
CA ILE A 346 5.22 18.14 7.25
C ILE A 346 6.44 17.23 7.21
N LEU A 347 7.55 17.68 7.78
CA LEU A 347 8.74 16.90 7.98
C LEU A 347 8.72 16.36 9.41
N ASP A 348 8.25 15.12 9.57
CA ASP A 348 8.16 14.49 10.87
C ASP A 348 9.50 13.82 11.24
N CYS A 349 10.23 14.43 12.17
CA CYS A 349 11.48 13.88 12.66
C CYS A 349 11.29 12.89 13.82
N THR A 350 10.06 12.65 14.31
CA THR A 350 9.79 11.80 15.48
C THR A 350 10.48 10.44 15.36
N GLY A 351 11.33 10.09 16.34
CA GLY A 351 12.11 8.85 16.35
C GLY A 351 13.46 8.91 15.62
N VAL A 352 13.82 10.03 14.99
CA VAL A 352 15.19 10.32 14.56
C VAL A 352 16.03 10.68 15.80
N LYS A 353 17.16 10.01 15.97
CA LYS A 353 18.09 10.21 17.08
C LYS A 353 19.27 11.10 16.70
N GLU A 354 19.76 10.95 15.48
CA GLU A 354 20.94 11.66 15.01
C GLU A 354 20.78 12.08 13.56
N MET A 355 21.24 13.30 13.25
CA MET A 355 21.28 13.86 11.91
C MET A 355 22.71 14.28 11.58
N SER A 356 23.21 13.96 10.39
CA SER A 356 24.52 14.50 9.97
C SER A 356 24.42 15.98 9.64
N GLN A 357 25.47 16.75 9.97
CA GLN A 357 25.58 18.16 9.61
C GLN A 357 25.48 18.42 8.10
N ALA A 358 25.94 17.46 7.27
CA ALA A 358 25.78 17.53 5.82
C ALA A 358 24.31 17.46 5.38
N PHE A 359 23.53 16.55 5.97
CA PHE A 359 22.11 16.41 5.68
C PHE A 359 21.30 17.59 6.26
N PHE A 360 21.62 18.04 7.47
CA PHE A 360 21.05 19.26 8.06
C PHE A 360 21.27 20.48 7.16
N GLY A 361 22.52 20.70 6.71
CA GLY A 361 22.86 21.76 5.77
C GLY A 361 22.11 21.64 4.43
N PHE A 362 21.79 20.41 3.98
CA PHE A 362 20.89 20.21 2.85
C PHE A 362 19.47 20.66 3.16
N LEU A 363 18.86 20.19 4.24
CA LEU A 363 17.48 20.55 4.61
C LEU A 363 17.33 22.07 4.71
N ARG A 364 18.33 22.74 5.29
CA ARG A 364 18.39 24.21 5.33
C ARG A 364 18.34 24.83 3.93
N ARG A 365 19.16 24.35 2.99
CA ARG A 365 19.14 24.82 1.58
C ARG A 365 17.82 24.50 0.89
N PHE A 366 17.22 23.35 1.18
CA PHE A 366 15.95 22.92 0.63
C PHE A 366 14.80 23.83 1.06
N VAL A 367 14.71 24.15 2.35
CA VAL A 367 13.72 25.10 2.90
C VAL A 367 13.84 26.47 2.22
N VAL A 368 15.06 26.96 2.02
CA VAL A 368 15.32 28.24 1.33
C VAL A 368 14.97 28.18 -0.16
N LYS A 369 15.37 27.09 -0.85
CA LYS A 369 15.13 26.90 -2.29
C LYS A 369 13.62 26.89 -2.60
N HIS A 370 12.83 26.26 -1.74
CA HIS A 370 11.40 26.06 -1.93
C HIS A 370 10.58 26.94 -0.98
N SER A 371 10.90 28.24 -0.94
CA SER A 371 10.23 29.23 -0.08
C SER A 371 8.75 29.46 -0.41
N ASN A 372 8.29 28.92 -1.54
CA ASN A 372 6.91 28.89 -2.00
C ASN A 372 6.09 27.73 -1.40
N VAL A 373 6.72 26.83 -0.63
CA VAL A 373 6.04 25.71 0.04
C VAL A 373 6.10 25.92 1.54
N ARG A 374 4.95 25.78 2.21
CA ARG A 374 4.85 25.88 3.67
C ARG A 374 5.43 24.62 4.30
N MET A 375 6.52 24.72 5.04
CA MET A 375 7.11 23.57 5.73
C MET A 375 6.84 23.63 7.23
N MET A 376 6.51 22.48 7.82
CA MET A 376 6.31 22.30 9.25
C MET A 376 7.23 21.17 9.73
N ILE A 377 8.15 21.48 10.64
CA ILE A 377 9.12 20.52 11.18
C ILE A 377 8.57 19.99 12.50
N MET A 378 8.34 18.68 12.61
CA MET A 378 7.99 18.09 13.91
C MET A 378 9.26 17.63 14.62
N ILE A 379 9.52 18.25 15.78
CA ILE A 379 10.69 17.96 16.60
C ILE A 379 10.40 16.77 17.51
N PRO A 380 11.30 15.76 17.59
CA PRO A 380 11.10 14.63 18.49
C PRO A 380 11.03 15.08 19.95
N PRO A 381 10.09 14.54 20.75
CA PRO A 381 10.01 14.88 22.17
C PRO A 381 11.25 14.44 22.94
N ASP A 382 11.94 13.41 22.46
CA ASP A 382 13.13 12.77 23.00
C ASP A 382 14.44 13.17 22.31
N ALA A 383 14.43 14.23 21.48
CA ALA A 383 15.63 14.73 20.80
C ALA A 383 16.73 15.14 21.81
N SER A 384 18.00 14.89 21.45
CA SER A 384 19.15 15.48 22.15
C SER A 384 19.13 17.00 22.05
N GLU A 385 19.80 17.71 22.96
CA GLU A 385 19.86 19.18 22.90
C GLU A 385 20.42 19.68 21.56
N GLU A 386 21.50 19.06 21.06
CA GLU A 386 22.09 19.39 19.75
C GLU A 386 21.09 19.22 18.59
N LEU A 387 20.41 18.07 18.52
CA LEU A 387 19.41 17.82 17.46
C LEU A 387 18.22 18.76 17.60
N ARG A 388 17.82 19.10 18.82
CA ARG A 388 16.71 20.00 19.09
C ARG A 388 17.02 21.42 18.62
N GLU A 389 18.22 21.93 18.93
CA GLU A 389 18.69 23.24 18.46
C GLU A 389 18.69 23.29 16.92
N ASP A 390 19.30 22.30 16.25
CA ASP A 390 19.31 22.21 14.78
C ASP A 390 17.88 22.22 14.20
N LEU A 391 16.97 21.39 14.73
CA LEU A 391 15.59 21.31 14.23
C LEU A 391 14.77 22.56 14.55
N GLN A 392 15.05 23.26 15.65
CA GLN A 392 14.44 24.55 15.96
C GLN A 392 14.88 25.61 14.95
N ASP A 393 16.17 25.72 14.67
CA ASP A 393 16.71 26.62 13.64
C ASP A 393 16.05 26.38 12.27
N LEU A 394 15.89 25.11 11.89
CA LEU A 394 15.22 24.74 10.64
C LEU A 394 13.73 25.09 10.66
N SER A 395 13.05 24.91 11.80
CA SER A 395 11.64 25.26 11.99
C SER A 395 11.41 26.77 11.90
N GLU A 396 12.30 27.58 12.49
CA GLU A 396 12.24 29.04 12.40
C GLU A 396 12.47 29.53 10.97
N LEU A 397 13.43 28.93 10.26
CA LEU A 397 13.66 29.21 8.85
C LEU A 397 12.44 28.85 7.99
N ALA A 398 11.83 27.70 8.24
CA ALA A 398 10.62 27.26 7.54
C ALA A 398 9.41 28.16 7.83
N ALA A 399 9.32 28.74 9.02
CA ALA A 399 8.25 29.68 9.39
C ALA A 399 8.32 31.02 8.61
N GLN A 400 9.48 31.34 8.00
CA GLN A 400 9.65 32.53 7.17
C GLN A 400 9.13 32.33 5.73
N ASN A 401 8.83 31.09 5.32
CA ASN A 401 8.22 30.82 4.01
C ASN A 401 6.78 31.38 3.97
N LYS A 402 6.33 31.82 2.79
CA LYS A 402 5.08 32.58 2.63
C LYS A 402 3.86 31.86 3.25
N SER A 403 3.05 32.62 3.99
CA SER A 403 1.68 32.25 4.36
C SER A 403 0.72 32.81 3.31
N ASP A 404 0.10 31.95 2.51
CA ASP A 404 -0.94 32.35 1.53
C ASP A 404 -2.26 32.83 2.17
N ASP A 405 -2.24 33.28 3.43
CA ASP A 405 -3.42 33.89 4.10
C ASP A 405 -3.55 35.41 3.78
N GLU A 406 -2.81 35.95 2.79
CA GLU A 406 -2.83 37.37 2.39
C GLU A 406 -3.20 37.67 0.90
N GLU A 407 -3.80 36.74 0.15
CA GLU A 407 -4.45 37.07 -1.14
C GLU A 407 -5.90 36.55 -1.28
#